data_AF-A0A399XPQ7-F1
#
_entry.id   AF-A0A399XPQ7-F1
#
_cell.length_a   1.000
_cell.length_b   1.000
_cell.length_c   1.000
_cell.angle_alpha   90.00
_cell.angle_beta   90.00
_cell.angle_gamma   90.00
#
_symmetry.space_group_name_H-M   'P 1'
#
loop_
_entity.id
_entity.type
_entity.pdbx_description
1 polymer ?
#
loop_
_entity_poly.entity_id
_entity_poly.type
_entity_poly.pdbx_seq_one_letter_code
_entity_poly.pdbx_strand_id
1 'polypeptide(L)'
;RAEEGVMAIGLIVTYLVVDIDLTQDHANTNMLYFPDSDIGGYYDELEAGRFPSIIDEKGPFTFIAMASRKDPGQPHLCPPGYTNFQIMTMAPRGYSVWGVDEGPAEGAKYRLNSDYRGRKEWITERMIETAEKILGPFRDHIVHQETATPLTQERYTLSTGGTSYGLRFNPGQERAPYRSEIEGLYFVGASTVSGHGIGGAMVGGLLCAGEILNRPLIMEVMTGQQLVDPASIPEDPPDFDPYEFSRGAALRMRRQEGRMRRAERAAAGT
;
A
#
# COMPACT_ATOMS: atom_id res chain seq x y z
N ARG A 1 14.33 -0.53 -23.94
CA ARG A 1 13.73 0.68 -23.28
C ARG A 1 12.86 0.32 -22.07
N ALA A 2 11.70 -0.33 -22.21
CA ALA A 2 10.92 -0.76 -21.02
C ALA A 2 11.59 -1.90 -20.23
N GLU A 3 12.26 -2.82 -20.94
CA GLU A 3 12.95 -3.99 -20.36
C GLU A 3 14.18 -3.65 -19.51
N GLU A 4 14.73 -2.44 -19.66
CA GLU A 4 15.85 -1.94 -18.86
C GLU A 4 15.38 -1.24 -17.57
N GLY A 5 14.07 -1.17 -17.36
CA GLY A 5 13.44 -0.50 -16.23
C GLY A 5 13.75 -1.17 -14.90
N VAL A 6 14.45 -0.47 -14.01
CA VAL A 6 14.65 -0.97 -12.64
C VAL A 6 13.50 -0.50 -11.76
N MET A 7 12.76 -1.44 -11.17
CA MET A 7 11.69 -1.14 -10.21
C MET A 7 12.27 -0.64 -8.88
N ALA A 8 11.56 0.28 -8.24
CA ALA A 8 11.88 0.73 -6.88
C ALA A 8 11.80 -0.44 -5.89
N ILE A 9 12.51 -0.33 -4.77
CA ILE A 9 12.39 -1.32 -3.68
C ILE A 9 10.95 -1.42 -3.17
N GLY A 10 10.58 -2.61 -2.73
CA GLY A 10 9.26 -2.88 -2.17
C GLY A 10 9.18 -2.46 -0.70
N LEU A 11 7.96 -2.53 -0.16
CA LEU A 11 7.71 -2.36 1.26
C LEU A 11 7.11 -3.63 1.86
N ILE A 12 7.34 -3.81 3.14
CA ILE A 12 6.61 -4.75 4.00
C ILE A 12 5.81 -3.90 4.98
N VAL A 13 4.54 -4.22 5.14
CA VAL A 13 3.62 -3.48 6.01
C VAL A 13 2.93 -4.45 6.94
N THR A 14 3.08 -4.25 8.25
CA THR A 14 2.33 -4.96 9.29
C THR A 14 1.22 -4.05 9.78
N TYR A 15 -0.02 -4.44 9.56
CA TYR A 15 -1.22 -3.80 10.09
C TYR A 15 -1.56 -4.42 11.44
N LEU A 16 -1.71 -3.59 12.47
CA LEU A 16 -2.02 -4.01 13.82
C LEU A 16 -3.27 -3.31 14.36
N VAL A 17 -4.03 -4.04 15.17
CA VAL A 17 -5.03 -3.49 16.08
C VAL A 17 -4.74 -4.05 17.47
N VAL A 18 -4.69 -3.17 18.46
CA VAL A 18 -4.50 -3.52 19.87
C VAL A 18 -5.69 -3.07 20.71
N ASP A 19 -5.99 -3.76 21.81
CA ASP A 19 -7.10 -3.46 22.73
C ASP A 19 -6.74 -2.50 23.89
N ILE A 20 -5.72 -1.67 23.65
CA ILE A 20 -5.30 -0.58 24.53
C ILE A 20 -5.23 0.73 23.76
N ASP A 21 -5.32 1.84 24.49
CA ASP A 21 -5.13 3.18 23.93
C ASP A 21 -3.63 3.52 23.88
N LEU A 22 -3.02 3.44 22.69
CA LEU A 22 -1.65 3.90 22.45
C LEU A 22 -1.62 5.34 21.92
N THR A 23 -2.73 6.07 21.92
CA THR A 23 -2.79 7.39 21.27
C THR A 23 -2.40 8.54 22.20
N GLN A 24 -2.53 8.36 23.52
CA GLN A 24 -2.36 9.44 24.50
C GLN A 24 -0.89 9.88 24.65
N ASP A 25 0.03 8.91 24.61
CA ASP A 25 1.45 9.16 24.86
C ASP A 25 2.23 9.58 23.61
N HIS A 26 1.56 9.64 22.45
CA HIS A 26 2.21 9.89 21.17
C HIS A 26 1.65 11.12 20.45
N ALA A 27 2.58 11.95 19.95
CA ALA A 27 2.24 13.07 19.08
C ALA A 27 1.60 12.55 17.77
N ASN A 28 0.73 13.37 17.17
CA ASN A 28 0.17 13.09 15.84
C ASN A 28 1.24 13.29 14.75
N THR A 29 2.18 12.34 14.66
CA THR A 29 3.28 12.33 13.71
C THR A 29 3.51 10.92 13.18
N ASN A 30 4.24 10.82 12.07
CA ASN A 30 4.83 9.54 11.68
C ASN A 30 6.16 9.38 12.40
N MET A 31 6.42 8.20 12.94
CA MET A 31 7.67 7.91 13.64
C MET A 31 8.60 7.15 12.71
N LEU A 32 9.85 7.56 12.63
CA LEU A 32 10.89 6.89 11.84
C LEU A 32 12.01 6.43 12.77
N TYR A 33 12.37 5.16 12.62
CA TYR A 33 13.51 4.56 13.29
C TYR A 33 14.49 4.04 12.24
N PHE A 34 15.74 4.43 12.40
CA PHE A 34 16.86 3.91 11.63
C PHE A 34 17.78 3.12 12.59
N PRO A 35 18.10 1.86 12.28
CA PRO A 35 18.96 1.06 13.14
C PRO A 35 20.42 1.55 13.15
N ASP A 36 20.83 2.28 12.11
CA ASP A 36 22.16 2.87 11.99
C ASP A 36 22.13 4.14 11.11
N SER A 37 23.25 4.85 11.12
CA SER A 37 23.56 5.98 10.25
C SER A 37 23.93 5.59 8.82
N ASP A 38 24.36 4.33 8.58
CA ASP A 38 24.66 3.83 7.24
C ASP A 38 23.38 3.41 6.48
N ILE A 39 22.66 4.42 6.01
CA ILE A 39 21.46 4.22 5.18
C ILE A 39 21.85 3.65 3.81
N GLY A 40 23.00 4.06 3.25
CA GLY A 40 23.46 3.60 1.94
C GLY A 40 23.70 2.09 1.90
N GLY A 41 24.48 1.58 2.85
CA GLY A 41 24.74 0.14 2.98
C GLY A 41 23.47 -0.66 3.24
N TYR A 42 22.49 -0.09 3.96
CA TYR A 42 21.17 -0.72 4.11
C TYR A 42 20.46 -0.89 2.77
N TYR A 43 20.45 0.14 1.92
CA TYR A 43 19.88 0.07 0.57
C TYR A 43 20.65 -0.88 -0.34
N ASP A 44 21.99 -0.91 -0.26
CA ASP A 44 22.82 -1.80 -1.08
C ASP A 44 22.50 -3.28 -0.85
N GLU A 45 22.30 -3.69 0.40
CA GLU A 45 21.87 -5.05 0.73
C GLU A 45 20.48 -5.38 0.17
N LEU A 46 19.52 -4.46 0.28
CA LEU A 46 18.17 -4.64 -0.26
C LEU A 46 18.18 -4.74 -1.80
N GLU A 47 18.94 -3.87 -2.46
CA GLU A 47 19.10 -3.86 -3.91
C GLU A 47 19.77 -5.16 -4.40
N ALA A 48 20.69 -5.71 -3.60
CA ALA A 48 21.32 -7.01 -3.84
C ALA A 48 20.44 -8.22 -3.42
N GLY A 49 19.17 -7.99 -3.07
CA GLY A 49 18.18 -9.03 -2.77
C GLY A 49 18.36 -9.72 -1.43
N ARG A 50 18.99 -9.05 -0.46
CA ARG A 50 19.20 -9.56 0.89
C ARG A 50 18.56 -8.67 1.95
N PHE A 51 18.11 -9.28 3.02
CA PHE A 51 17.79 -8.52 4.22
C PHE A 51 19.11 -8.11 4.90
N PRO A 52 19.29 -6.82 5.24
CA PRO A 52 20.47 -6.37 5.98
C PRO A 52 20.65 -7.13 7.30
N SER A 53 21.87 -7.61 7.58
CA SER A 53 22.16 -8.37 8.81
C SER A 53 21.88 -7.60 10.09
N ILE A 54 21.95 -6.26 10.03
CA ILE A 54 21.64 -5.38 11.16
C ILE A 54 20.20 -5.52 11.68
N ILE A 55 19.29 -6.09 10.87
CA ILE A 55 17.92 -6.42 11.30
C ILE A 55 17.93 -7.43 12.46
N ASP A 56 18.90 -8.35 12.47
CA ASP A 56 19.08 -9.32 13.55
C ASP A 56 19.63 -8.73 14.84
N GLU A 57 20.38 -7.63 14.75
CA GLU A 57 21.05 -7.04 15.90
C GLU A 57 20.26 -5.87 16.51
N LYS A 58 19.74 -4.98 15.67
CA LYS A 58 19.12 -3.71 16.09
C LYS A 58 17.65 -3.59 15.67
N GLY A 59 17.21 -4.39 14.70
CA GLY A 59 15.88 -4.30 14.09
C GLY A 59 15.90 -3.58 12.74
N PRO A 60 14.82 -3.64 11.96
CA PRO A 60 14.77 -3.02 10.65
C PRO A 60 14.54 -1.51 10.72
N PHE A 61 14.84 -0.81 9.63
CA PHE A 61 14.25 0.51 9.39
C PHE A 61 12.73 0.41 9.61
N THR A 62 12.17 1.32 10.38
CA THR A 62 10.76 1.23 10.77
C THR A 62 10.09 2.58 10.64
N PHE A 63 9.00 2.63 9.89
CA PHE A 63 8.08 3.74 9.82
C PHE A 63 6.75 3.34 10.47
N ILE A 64 6.30 4.10 11.47
CA ILE A 64 5.04 3.85 12.18
C ILE A 64 4.06 4.97 11.86
N ALA A 65 2.85 4.59 11.45
CA ALA A 65 1.73 5.49 11.27
C ALA A 65 0.51 4.96 12.03
N MET A 66 0.07 5.72 13.03
CA MET A 66 -1.09 5.39 13.86
C MET A 66 -2.32 6.11 13.33
N ALA A 67 -3.24 5.39 12.69
CA ALA A 67 -4.38 6.03 12.06
C ALA A 67 -5.43 6.45 13.09
N SER A 68 -5.64 5.68 14.17
CA SER A 68 -6.46 6.08 15.32
C SER A 68 -6.01 7.39 15.97
N ARG A 69 -4.72 7.74 15.88
CA ARG A 69 -4.21 9.03 16.37
C ARG A 69 -4.47 10.18 15.40
N LYS A 70 -4.41 9.89 14.10
CA LYS A 70 -4.59 10.87 13.01
C LYS A 70 -6.05 11.29 12.85
N ASP A 71 -6.97 10.38 13.13
CA ASP A 71 -8.41 10.61 13.02
C ASP A 71 -9.14 9.97 14.21
N PRO A 72 -9.05 10.61 15.40
CA PRO A 72 -9.53 10.03 16.65
C PRO A 72 -11.07 9.96 16.68
N GLY A 73 -11.59 8.86 17.25
CA GLY A 73 -13.03 8.66 17.45
C GLY A 73 -13.80 8.22 16.20
N GLN A 74 -13.14 7.88 15.10
CA GLN A 74 -13.80 7.37 13.90
C GLN A 74 -14.06 5.85 13.96
N PRO A 75 -15.31 5.40 14.14
CA PRO A 75 -15.62 3.97 14.29
C PRO A 75 -15.42 3.17 12.99
N HIS A 76 -15.46 3.82 11.83
CA HIS A 76 -15.14 3.20 10.54
C HIS A 76 -13.64 2.92 10.36
N LEU A 77 -12.80 3.66 11.09
CA LEU A 77 -11.36 3.49 11.08
C LEU A 77 -10.94 2.47 12.13
N CYS A 78 -11.36 2.66 13.38
CA CYS A 78 -11.06 1.75 14.49
C CYS A 78 -12.24 1.72 15.48
N PRO A 79 -12.70 0.53 15.92
CA PRO A 79 -13.73 0.44 16.95
C PRO A 79 -13.30 1.12 18.25
N PRO A 80 -14.24 1.68 19.04
CA PRO A 80 -13.94 2.25 20.35
C PRO A 80 -13.25 1.25 21.27
N GLY A 81 -12.25 1.71 22.02
CA GLY A 81 -11.43 0.87 22.91
C GLY A 81 -10.26 0.16 22.24
N TYR A 82 -10.05 0.37 20.94
CA TYR A 82 -8.93 -0.20 20.19
C TYR A 82 -8.08 0.89 19.55
N THR A 83 -6.80 0.59 19.35
CA THR A 83 -5.88 1.42 18.56
C THR A 83 -5.45 0.68 17.30
N ASN A 84 -5.61 1.30 16.14
CA ASN A 84 -5.08 0.81 14.88
C ASN A 84 -3.81 1.57 14.49
N PHE A 85 -2.86 0.84 13.92
CA PHE A 85 -1.65 1.42 13.36
C PHE A 85 -0.99 0.46 12.39
N GLN A 86 -0.05 0.99 11.61
CA GLN A 86 0.75 0.20 10.70
C GLN A 86 2.23 0.46 10.96
N ILE A 87 3.01 -0.60 10.82
CA ILE A 87 4.47 -0.60 10.87
C ILE A 87 4.95 -0.92 9.46
N MET A 88 5.88 -0.15 8.92
CA MET A 88 6.40 -0.31 7.57
C MET A 88 7.91 -0.46 7.60
N THR A 89 8.44 -1.37 6.79
CA THR A 89 9.87 -1.46 6.49
C THR A 89 10.09 -1.68 5.00
N MET A 90 11.35 -1.62 4.58
CA MET A 90 11.77 -1.86 3.20
C MET A 90 12.00 -3.35 2.95
N ALA A 91 11.67 -3.80 1.74
CA ALA A 91 11.81 -5.17 1.30
C ALA A 91 12.98 -5.31 0.31
N PRO A 92 13.78 -6.40 0.41
CA PRO A 92 14.80 -6.68 -0.59
C PRO A 92 14.17 -6.92 -1.97
N ARG A 93 14.93 -6.61 -3.02
CA ARG A 93 14.52 -6.90 -4.40
C ARG A 93 14.53 -8.39 -4.68
N GLY A 94 13.61 -8.82 -5.55
CA GLY A 94 13.59 -10.18 -6.10
C GLY A 94 12.74 -11.15 -5.30
N TYR A 95 12.43 -12.27 -5.94
CA TYR A 95 11.53 -13.30 -5.41
C TYR A 95 12.27 -14.35 -4.59
N SER A 96 13.54 -14.62 -4.89
CA SER A 96 14.34 -15.67 -4.26
C SER A 96 14.51 -15.49 -2.75
N VAL A 97 14.58 -14.24 -2.26
CA VAL A 97 14.63 -13.93 -0.82
C VAL A 97 13.39 -14.43 -0.05
N TRP A 98 12.30 -14.64 -0.79
CA TRP A 98 11.00 -15.16 -0.34
C TRP A 98 10.80 -16.65 -0.66
N GLY A 99 11.83 -17.33 -1.19
CA GLY A 99 11.81 -18.78 -1.49
C GLY A 99 11.03 -19.16 -2.74
N VAL A 100 10.81 -18.22 -3.66
CA VAL A 100 10.14 -18.47 -4.95
C VAL A 100 10.95 -17.87 -6.10
N ASP A 101 10.85 -18.46 -7.29
CA ASP A 101 11.62 -18.03 -8.46
C ASP A 101 10.93 -16.92 -9.25
N GLU A 102 9.59 -16.87 -9.19
CA GLU A 102 8.76 -15.95 -9.95
C GLU A 102 7.70 -15.27 -9.06
N GLY A 103 7.11 -14.19 -9.57
CA GLY A 103 6.09 -13.41 -8.88
C GLY A 103 4.68 -14.03 -9.00
N PRO A 104 3.74 -13.66 -8.12
CA PRO A 104 2.36 -14.13 -8.20
C PRO A 104 1.62 -13.69 -9.46
N ALA A 105 2.03 -12.62 -10.14
CA ALA A 105 1.45 -12.24 -11.43
C ALA A 105 1.72 -13.29 -12.52
N GLU A 106 2.80 -14.08 -12.37
CA GLU A 106 3.20 -15.16 -13.28
C GLU A 106 2.62 -16.53 -12.86
N GLY A 107 1.93 -16.59 -11.71
CA GLY A 107 1.23 -17.79 -11.25
C GLY A 107 1.84 -18.45 -10.01
N ALA A 108 2.90 -17.88 -9.43
CA ALA A 108 3.54 -18.42 -8.23
C ALA A 108 2.55 -18.64 -7.08
N LYS A 109 2.54 -19.85 -6.51
CA LYS A 109 1.74 -20.21 -5.33
C LYS A 109 2.47 -19.88 -4.02
N TYR A 110 3.00 -18.67 -3.92
CA TYR A 110 3.87 -18.23 -2.82
C TYR A 110 3.26 -18.37 -1.42
N ARG A 111 1.94 -18.26 -1.27
CA ARG A 111 1.25 -18.33 0.03
C ARG A 111 1.43 -19.65 0.77
N LEU A 112 1.68 -20.75 0.04
CA LEU A 112 1.87 -22.09 0.60
C LEU A 112 3.34 -22.44 0.79
N ASN A 113 4.26 -21.61 0.27
CA ASN A 113 5.70 -21.82 0.39
C ASN A 113 6.13 -21.60 1.85
N SER A 114 6.87 -22.56 2.41
CA SER A 114 7.34 -22.53 3.81
C SER A 114 8.32 -21.40 4.07
N ASP A 115 9.21 -21.12 3.11
CA ASP A 115 10.25 -20.11 3.25
C ASP A 115 9.64 -18.72 3.20
N TYR A 116 8.66 -18.49 2.31
CA TYR A 116 7.86 -17.28 2.30
C TYR A 116 7.21 -17.03 3.66
N ARG A 117 6.53 -18.05 4.20
CA ARG A 117 5.82 -17.95 5.49
C ARG A 117 6.80 -17.69 6.64
N GLY A 118 7.91 -18.43 6.69
CA GLY A 118 8.94 -18.26 7.71
C GLY A 118 9.59 -16.89 7.64
N ARG A 119 9.94 -16.41 6.43
CA ARG A 119 10.52 -15.07 6.23
C ARG A 119 9.54 -13.97 6.62
N LYS A 120 8.28 -14.11 6.21
CA LYS A 120 7.22 -13.17 6.56
C LYS A 120 7.00 -13.11 8.08
N GLU A 121 6.95 -14.25 8.74
CA GLU A 121 6.80 -14.31 10.21
C GLU A 121 8.00 -13.66 10.90
N TRP A 122 9.22 -14.05 10.52
CA TRP A 122 10.45 -13.48 11.06
C TRP A 122 10.48 -11.95 10.94
N ILE A 123 10.24 -11.39 9.76
CA ILE A 123 10.30 -9.93 9.61
C ILE A 123 9.13 -9.23 10.34
N THR A 124 7.96 -9.88 10.43
CA THR A 124 6.82 -9.35 11.20
C THR A 124 7.19 -9.21 12.67
N GLU A 125 7.79 -10.25 13.25
CA GLU A 125 8.25 -10.26 14.63
C GLU A 125 9.28 -9.13 14.89
N ARG A 126 10.28 -8.98 14.00
CA ARG A 126 11.29 -7.91 14.14
C ARG A 126 10.72 -6.50 14.03
N MET A 127 9.68 -6.33 13.21
CA MET A 127 8.95 -5.07 13.11
C MET A 127 8.17 -4.77 14.39
N ILE A 128 7.53 -5.78 15.00
CA ILE A 128 6.81 -5.64 16.28
C ILE A 128 7.79 -5.33 17.41
N GLU A 129 8.88 -6.08 17.55
CA GLU A 129 9.94 -5.81 18.54
C GLU A 129 10.49 -4.37 18.41
N THR A 130 10.70 -3.89 17.19
CA THR A 130 11.19 -2.54 16.95
C THR A 130 10.14 -1.48 17.27
N ALA A 131 8.88 -1.76 16.98
CA ALA A 131 7.78 -0.88 17.36
C ALA A 131 7.59 -0.82 18.88
N GLU A 132 7.77 -1.90 19.62
CA GLU A 132 7.68 -1.89 21.09
C GLU A 132 8.79 -1.04 21.75
N LYS A 133 9.97 -0.95 21.12
CA LYS A 133 11.03 -0.01 21.56
C LYS A 133 10.60 1.46 21.45
N ILE A 134 9.64 1.76 20.58
CA ILE A 134 9.19 3.12 20.23
C ILE A 134 7.89 3.48 20.93
N LEU A 135 6.93 2.56 20.96
CA LEU A 135 5.57 2.74 21.49
C LEU A 135 5.40 2.23 22.92
N GLY A 136 6.38 1.50 23.45
CA GLY A 136 6.21 0.71 24.67
C GLY A 136 5.59 -0.66 24.41
N PRO A 137 5.42 -1.48 25.45
CA PRO A 137 4.91 -2.84 25.32
C PRO A 137 3.43 -2.84 24.90
N PHE A 138 3.11 -3.57 23.84
CA PHE A 138 1.73 -3.72 23.35
C PHE A 138 1.43 -5.13 22.81
N ARG A 139 2.43 -6.02 22.72
CA ARG A 139 2.30 -7.32 22.07
C ARG A 139 1.19 -8.19 22.63
N ASP A 140 1.03 -8.20 23.94
CA ASP A 140 -0.01 -8.97 24.63
C ASP A 140 -1.42 -8.43 24.38
N HIS A 141 -1.53 -7.24 23.77
CA HIS A 141 -2.78 -6.56 23.44
C HIS A 141 -3.15 -6.68 21.96
N ILE A 142 -2.35 -7.37 21.13
CA ILE A 142 -2.64 -7.52 19.69
C ILE A 142 -3.89 -8.39 19.49
N VAL A 143 -4.95 -7.80 18.97
CA VAL A 143 -6.20 -8.49 18.60
C VAL A 143 -6.33 -8.73 17.10
N HIS A 144 -5.53 -8.03 16.29
CA HIS A 144 -5.43 -8.26 14.85
C HIS A 144 -4.02 -7.98 14.37
N GLN A 145 -3.51 -8.86 13.51
CA GLN A 145 -2.22 -8.73 12.85
C GLN A 145 -2.33 -9.25 11.42
N GLU A 146 -1.97 -8.42 10.45
CA GLU A 146 -1.80 -8.83 9.06
C GLU A 146 -0.57 -8.17 8.45
N THR A 147 0.34 -8.99 7.91
CA THR A 147 1.52 -8.49 7.20
C THR A 147 1.35 -8.63 5.69
N ALA A 148 1.58 -7.55 4.94
CA ALA A 148 1.72 -7.54 3.50
C ALA A 148 3.20 -7.48 3.10
N THR A 149 3.56 -8.22 2.04
CA THR A 149 4.91 -8.26 1.46
C THR A 149 4.83 -7.82 -0.01
N PRO A 150 5.97 -7.62 -0.71
CA PRO A 150 5.94 -7.31 -2.13
C PRO A 150 5.12 -8.32 -2.96
N LEU A 151 5.19 -9.62 -2.64
CA LEU A 151 4.37 -10.63 -3.32
C LEU A 151 2.86 -10.42 -3.05
N THR A 152 2.47 -10.00 -1.85
CA THR A 152 1.07 -9.61 -1.59
C THR A 152 0.65 -8.43 -2.45
N GLN A 153 1.52 -7.40 -2.54
CA GLN A 153 1.25 -6.20 -3.33
C GLN A 153 1.11 -6.52 -4.82
N GLU A 154 2.04 -7.29 -5.38
CA GLU A 154 2.01 -7.71 -6.77
C GLU A 154 0.76 -8.54 -7.08
N ARG A 155 0.37 -9.47 -6.20
CA ARG A 155 -0.84 -10.26 -6.38
C ARG A 155 -2.10 -9.40 -6.56
N TYR A 156 -2.20 -8.29 -5.83
CA TYR A 156 -3.39 -7.44 -5.86
C TYR A 156 -3.33 -6.32 -6.90
N THR A 157 -2.15 -5.82 -7.20
CA THR A 157 -1.98 -4.63 -8.05
C THR A 157 -1.34 -4.91 -9.39
N LEU A 158 -0.81 -6.13 -9.58
CA LEU A 158 0.02 -6.52 -10.73
C LEU A 158 1.24 -5.62 -10.92
N SER A 159 1.66 -4.92 -9.86
CA SER A 159 2.87 -4.11 -9.89
C SER A 159 4.10 -5.01 -9.90
N THR A 160 4.89 -4.95 -10.97
CA THR A 160 6.11 -5.72 -11.16
C THR A 160 7.05 -5.58 -9.96
N GLY A 161 7.50 -6.72 -9.40
CA GLY A 161 8.36 -6.75 -8.22
C GLY A 161 7.68 -6.29 -6.92
N GLY A 162 6.37 -6.05 -6.93
CA GLY A 162 5.58 -5.76 -5.74
C GLY A 162 5.82 -4.40 -5.10
N THR A 163 6.37 -3.42 -5.84
CA THR A 163 6.59 -2.07 -5.32
C THR A 163 5.36 -1.17 -5.48
N SER A 164 5.12 -0.31 -4.49
CA SER A 164 4.10 0.75 -4.56
C SER A 164 4.60 2.01 -5.30
N TYR A 165 5.90 2.10 -5.60
CA TYR A 165 6.53 3.29 -6.19
C TYR A 165 6.87 3.16 -7.68
N GLY A 166 6.51 2.02 -8.31
CA GLY A 166 6.75 1.80 -9.73
C GLY A 166 8.23 1.78 -10.08
N LEU A 167 8.58 2.35 -11.24
CA LEU A 167 9.99 2.50 -11.65
C LEU A 167 10.79 3.30 -10.61
N ARG A 168 12.06 2.96 -10.43
CA ARG A 168 12.99 3.69 -9.57
C ARG A 168 13.10 5.15 -10.02
N PHE A 169 13.11 6.08 -9.06
CA PHE A 169 13.19 7.50 -9.34
C PHE A 169 14.63 7.98 -9.19
N ASN A 170 15.43 7.88 -10.26
CA ASN A 170 16.79 8.42 -10.29
C ASN A 170 17.09 9.09 -11.66
N PRO A 171 18.09 9.98 -11.75
CA PRO A 171 18.38 10.71 -12.99
C PRO A 171 18.77 9.84 -14.19
N GLY A 172 19.26 8.62 -13.95
CA GLY A 172 19.69 7.68 -15.01
C GLY A 172 18.59 6.74 -15.50
N GLN A 173 17.39 6.79 -14.92
CA GLN A 173 16.27 5.90 -15.25
C GLN A 173 15.24 6.66 -16.08
N GLU A 174 15.03 6.23 -17.32
CA GLU A 174 13.91 6.71 -18.11
C GLU A 174 12.58 6.23 -17.51
N ARG A 175 11.57 7.10 -17.54
CA ARG A 175 10.19 6.82 -17.09
C ARG A 175 9.21 7.00 -18.24
N ALA A 176 8.08 6.31 -18.17
CA ALA A 176 7.12 6.32 -19.27
C ALA A 176 6.52 7.73 -19.47
N PRO A 177 6.51 8.26 -20.70
CA PRO A 177 5.74 9.46 -21.02
C PRO A 177 4.23 9.16 -20.92
N TYR A 178 3.38 10.19 -20.99
CA TYR A 178 1.92 9.98 -20.94
C TYR A 178 1.38 9.40 -22.24
N ARG A 179 1.86 9.86 -23.40
CA ARG A 179 1.45 9.36 -24.71
C ARG A 179 2.34 8.19 -25.14
N SER A 180 1.72 7.11 -25.59
CA SER A 180 2.43 5.99 -26.21
C SER A 180 2.60 6.19 -27.72
N GLU A 181 3.39 5.33 -28.37
CA GLU A 181 3.49 5.29 -29.84
C GLU A 181 2.23 4.74 -30.52
N ILE A 182 1.34 4.10 -29.75
CA ILE A 182 0.06 3.57 -30.22
C ILE A 182 -1.01 4.65 -30.04
N GLU A 183 -1.66 5.02 -31.15
CA GLU A 183 -2.73 6.00 -31.13
C GLU A 183 -3.87 5.59 -30.18
N GLY A 184 -4.31 6.52 -29.34
CA GLY A 184 -5.37 6.29 -28.36
C GLY A 184 -4.92 5.56 -27.08
N LEU A 185 -3.66 5.13 -26.98
CA LEU A 185 -3.11 4.50 -25.79
C LEU A 185 -2.22 5.48 -24.99
N TYR A 186 -2.53 5.60 -23.70
CA TYR A 186 -1.86 6.51 -22.77
C TYR A 186 -1.45 5.79 -21.47
N PHE A 187 -0.44 6.32 -20.79
CA PHE A 187 0.10 5.80 -19.54
C PHE A 187 -0.08 6.81 -18.40
N VAL A 188 -0.54 6.30 -17.25
CA VAL A 188 -0.69 7.06 -15.99
C VAL A 188 -0.25 6.17 -14.81
N GLY A 189 -0.07 6.80 -13.64
CA GLY A 189 0.29 6.11 -12.41
C GLY A 189 1.76 6.22 -12.04
N ALA A 190 2.21 5.39 -11.10
CA ALA A 190 3.46 5.60 -10.39
C ALA A 190 4.73 5.41 -11.23
N SER A 191 4.66 4.82 -12.43
CA SER A 191 5.82 4.57 -13.31
C SER A 191 6.01 5.62 -14.41
N THR A 192 5.19 6.67 -14.45
CA THR A 192 5.31 7.72 -15.47
C THR A 192 6.32 8.79 -15.06
N VAL A 193 6.60 9.72 -15.98
CA VAL A 193 7.47 10.89 -15.76
C VAL A 193 7.06 11.78 -14.58
N SER A 194 5.81 11.71 -14.10
CA SER A 194 5.35 12.45 -12.91
C SER A 194 5.88 11.88 -11.60
N GLY A 195 6.53 10.71 -11.65
CA GLY A 195 7.04 10.02 -10.48
C GLY A 195 5.99 9.23 -9.72
N HIS A 196 6.30 8.97 -8.46
CA HIS A 196 5.65 7.93 -7.67
C HIS A 196 4.77 8.49 -6.54
N GLY A 197 4.07 7.60 -5.83
CA GLY A 197 3.19 7.96 -4.73
C GLY A 197 1.91 8.65 -5.17
N ILE A 198 1.05 8.98 -4.21
CA ILE A 198 -0.27 9.55 -4.46
C ILE A 198 -0.17 10.85 -5.26
N GLY A 199 0.73 11.76 -4.85
CA GLY A 199 0.94 13.03 -5.54
C GLY A 199 1.40 12.87 -6.99
N GLY A 200 2.42 12.04 -7.24
CA GLY A 200 2.92 11.78 -8.60
C GLY A 200 1.86 11.14 -9.51
N ALA A 201 1.14 10.15 -9.00
CA ALA A 201 0.06 9.50 -9.74
C ALA A 201 -1.10 10.45 -10.07
N MET A 202 -1.51 11.29 -9.11
CA MET A 202 -2.57 12.30 -9.32
C MET A 202 -2.16 13.35 -10.35
N VAL A 203 -0.95 13.93 -10.20
CA VAL A 203 -0.43 14.91 -11.15
C VAL A 203 -0.29 14.31 -12.54
N GLY A 204 0.19 13.07 -12.65
CA GLY A 204 0.31 12.36 -13.92
C GLY A 204 -1.03 12.10 -14.59
N GLY A 205 -2.07 11.76 -13.82
CA GLY A 205 -3.43 11.65 -14.34
C GLY A 205 -3.94 12.97 -14.94
N LEU A 206 -3.72 14.08 -14.24
CA LEU A 206 -4.15 15.40 -14.70
C LEU A 206 -3.38 15.87 -15.95
N LEU A 207 -2.06 15.66 -15.99
CA LEU A 207 -1.22 16.01 -17.14
C LEU A 207 -1.56 15.15 -18.36
N CYS A 208 -1.74 13.85 -18.18
CA CYS A 208 -2.18 12.95 -19.24
C CYS A 208 -3.55 13.36 -19.80
N ALA A 209 -4.52 13.69 -18.94
CA ALA A 209 -5.82 14.20 -19.38
C ALA A 209 -5.69 15.51 -20.16
N GLY A 210 -4.77 16.38 -19.76
CA GLY A 210 -4.43 17.60 -20.50
C GLY A 210 -3.91 17.32 -21.91
N GLU A 211 -3.06 16.31 -22.09
CA GLU A 211 -2.58 15.89 -23.42
C GLU A 211 -3.67 15.28 -24.30
N ILE A 212 -4.64 14.58 -23.71
CA ILE A 212 -5.79 14.02 -24.43
C ILE A 212 -6.73 15.14 -24.89
N LEU A 213 -7.04 16.08 -24.00
CA LEU A 213 -7.98 17.17 -24.27
C LEU A 213 -7.34 18.36 -24.98
N ASN A 214 -6.01 18.36 -25.16
CA ASN A 214 -5.24 19.50 -25.63
C ASN A 214 -5.49 20.78 -24.80
N ARG A 215 -5.44 20.63 -23.46
CA ARG A 215 -5.72 21.70 -22.49
C ARG A 215 -4.65 21.76 -21.40
N PRO A 216 -4.32 22.96 -20.87
CA PRO A 216 -3.37 23.12 -19.78
C PRO A 216 -4.01 22.83 -18.41
N LEU A 217 -4.63 21.65 -18.24
CA LEU A 217 -5.48 21.34 -17.07
C LEU A 217 -4.80 21.55 -15.72
N ILE A 218 -3.50 21.28 -15.61
CA ILE A 218 -2.75 21.52 -14.37
C ILE A 218 -2.79 23.00 -13.96
N MET A 219 -2.63 23.91 -14.92
CA MET A 219 -2.68 25.35 -14.67
C MET A 219 -4.09 25.78 -14.32
N GLU A 220 -5.10 25.27 -15.04
CA GLU A 220 -6.51 25.55 -14.76
C GLU A 220 -6.88 25.14 -13.32
N VAL A 221 -6.51 23.92 -12.89
CA VAL A 221 -6.76 23.46 -11.51
C VAL A 221 -6.00 24.30 -10.49
N MET A 222 -4.72 24.60 -10.74
CA MET A 222 -3.89 25.39 -9.82
C MET A 222 -4.38 26.84 -9.66
N THR A 223 -5.03 27.41 -10.69
CA THR A 223 -5.65 28.74 -10.61
C THR A 223 -7.07 28.71 -10.06
N GLY A 224 -7.57 27.55 -9.63
CA GLY A 224 -8.89 27.39 -9.04
C GLY A 224 -10.03 27.34 -10.06
N GLN A 225 -9.73 27.06 -11.33
CA GLN A 225 -10.78 26.90 -12.34
C GLN A 225 -11.67 25.70 -12.01
N GLN A 226 -12.97 25.95 -11.98
CA GLN A 226 -13.98 24.92 -11.85
C GLN A 226 -14.12 24.16 -13.18
N LEU A 227 -13.72 22.88 -13.20
CA LEU A 227 -13.76 22.04 -14.41
C LEU A 227 -15.12 21.36 -14.62
N VAL A 228 -15.88 21.16 -13.55
CA VAL A 228 -17.19 20.50 -13.53
C VAL A 228 -18.10 21.29 -12.60
N ASP A 229 -19.38 21.40 -12.92
CA ASP A 229 -20.39 21.95 -12.02
C ASP A 229 -20.59 21.00 -10.82
N PRO A 230 -20.31 21.41 -9.57
CA PRO A 230 -20.56 20.58 -8.39
C PRO A 230 -22.01 20.09 -8.32
N ALA A 231 -22.98 20.88 -8.79
CA ALA A 231 -24.39 20.48 -8.81
C ALA A 231 -24.68 19.33 -9.80
N SER A 232 -23.75 19.03 -10.71
CA SER A 232 -23.85 17.88 -11.61
C SER A 232 -23.34 16.57 -11.00
N ILE A 233 -22.67 16.63 -9.84
CA ILE A 233 -22.23 15.44 -9.10
C ILE A 233 -23.44 14.92 -8.33
N PRO A 234 -23.89 13.67 -8.56
CA PRO A 234 -25.02 13.12 -7.83
C PRO A 234 -24.69 13.00 -6.34
N GLU A 235 -25.67 13.30 -5.48
CA GLU A 235 -25.53 13.08 -4.04
C GLU A 235 -25.33 11.60 -3.71
N ASP A 236 -24.56 11.33 -2.65
CA ASP A 236 -24.42 9.99 -2.11
C ASP A 236 -25.80 9.49 -1.63
N PRO A 237 -26.20 8.26 -1.98
CA PRO A 237 -27.47 7.72 -1.53
C PRO A 237 -27.50 7.53 -0.01
N PRO A 238 -28.68 7.46 0.64
CA PRO A 238 -28.78 7.32 2.09
C PRO A 238 -28.10 6.06 2.68
N ASP A 239 -27.92 5.02 1.87
CA ASP A 239 -27.23 3.77 2.22
C ASP A 239 -25.78 3.72 1.70
N PHE A 240 -25.20 4.87 1.37
CA PHE A 240 -23.84 4.94 0.86
C PHE A 240 -22.83 4.44 1.89
N ASP A 241 -22.19 3.33 1.52
CA ASP A 241 -21.00 2.81 2.19
C ASP A 241 -19.84 2.83 1.18
N PRO A 242 -18.78 3.61 1.42
CA PRO A 242 -17.71 3.79 0.42
C PRO A 242 -16.99 2.47 0.07
N TYR A 243 -16.92 1.53 1.03
CA TYR A 243 -16.33 0.23 0.80
C TYR A 243 -17.20 -0.65 -0.11
N GLU A 244 -18.52 -0.66 0.05
CA GLU A 244 -19.42 -1.39 -0.83
C GLU A 244 -19.51 -0.72 -2.21
N PHE A 245 -19.56 0.62 -2.27
CA PHE A 245 -19.73 1.35 -3.53
C PHE A 245 -18.47 1.31 -4.43
N SER A 246 -17.27 1.29 -3.86
CA SER A 246 -16.02 1.15 -4.61
C SER A 246 -15.85 -0.19 -5.35
N ARG A 247 -16.64 -1.23 -4.98
CA ARG A 247 -16.57 -2.57 -5.58
C ARG A 247 -17.24 -2.70 -6.95
N GLY A 248 -17.89 -1.64 -7.44
CA GLY A 248 -18.65 -1.63 -8.69
C GLY A 248 -20.04 -2.26 -8.57
N ALA A 249 -20.98 -1.80 -9.41
CA ALA A 249 -22.39 -2.15 -9.31
C ALA A 249 -22.65 -3.67 -9.46
N ALA A 250 -21.95 -4.32 -10.40
CA ALA A 250 -22.11 -5.75 -10.66
C ALA A 250 -21.72 -6.62 -9.44
N LEU A 251 -20.66 -6.25 -8.71
CA LEU A 251 -20.24 -7.01 -7.54
C LEU A 251 -21.18 -6.80 -6.34
N ARG A 252 -21.71 -5.58 -6.18
CA ARG A 252 -22.73 -5.27 -5.16
C ARG A 252 -23.99 -6.11 -5.34
N MET A 253 -24.53 -6.16 -6.55
CA MET A 253 -25.73 -6.96 -6.88
C MET A 253 -25.54 -8.43 -6.53
N ARG A 254 -24.42 -9.04 -6.98
CA ARG A 254 -24.11 -10.45 -6.68
C ARG A 254 -24.02 -10.75 -5.18
N ARG A 255 -23.51 -9.82 -4.37
CA ARG A 255 -23.44 -10.01 -2.90
C ARG A 255 -24.79 -9.83 -2.24
N GLN A 256 -25.63 -8.89 -2.70
CA GLN A 256 -27.01 -8.77 -2.24
C GLN A 256 -27.78 -10.07 -2.48
N GLU A 257 -27.71 -10.62 -3.69
CA GLU A 257 -28.30 -11.94 -4.01
C GLU A 257 -27.74 -13.06 -3.12
N GLY A 258 -26.43 -13.04 -2.83
CA GLY A 258 -25.78 -13.99 -1.94
C GLY A 258 -26.21 -13.83 -0.47
N ARG A 259 -26.43 -12.60 0.00
CA ARG A 259 -26.97 -12.28 1.33
C ARG A 259 -28.43 -12.75 1.46
N MET A 260 -29.27 -12.45 0.47
CA MET A 260 -30.67 -12.90 0.42
C MET A 260 -30.77 -14.43 0.46
N ARG A 261 -30.03 -15.15 -0.40
CA ARG A 261 -30.00 -16.62 -0.40
C ARG A 261 -29.56 -17.22 0.94
N ARG A 262 -28.60 -16.59 1.64
CA ARG A 262 -28.18 -17.05 2.97
C ARG A 262 -29.23 -16.78 4.04
N ALA A 263 -29.89 -15.63 3.98
CA ALA A 263 -30.98 -15.30 4.90
C ALA A 263 -32.19 -16.24 4.71
N GLU A 264 -32.56 -16.55 3.46
CA GLU A 264 -33.60 -17.52 3.13
C GLU A 264 -33.27 -18.92 3.66
N ARG A 265 -32.03 -19.38 3.50
CA ARG A 265 -31.58 -20.67 4.06
C ARG A 265 -31.62 -20.70 5.59
N ALA A 266 -31.13 -19.64 6.24
CA ALA A 266 -31.16 -19.53 7.69
C ALA A 266 -32.59 -19.49 8.25
N ALA A 267 -33.51 -18.82 7.54
CA ALA A 267 -34.93 -18.79 7.91
C ALA A 267 -35.65 -20.14 7.66
N ALA A 268 -35.15 -20.96 6.73
CA ALA A 268 -35.70 -22.27 6.40
C ALA A 268 -35.25 -23.40 7.36
N GLY A 269 -34.38 -23.13 8.35
CA GLY A 269 -34.05 -24.08 9.41
C GLY A 269 -33.18 -25.28 9.00
N THR A 270 -32.41 -25.17 7.91
CA THR A 270 -31.32 -26.10 7.54
C THR A 270 -29.98 -25.40 7.59
#